data_AF-A0A2V2AR39-F1
#
_entry.id   AF-A0A2V2AR39-F1
#
_cell.length_a   1.000
_cell.length_b   1.000
_cell.length_c   1.000
_cell.angle_alpha   90.00
_cell.angle_beta   90.00
_cell.angle_gamma   90.00
#
_symmetry.space_group_name_H-M   'P 1'
#
loop_
_entity.id
_entity.type
_entity.pdbx_description
1 polymer ?
#
loop_
_entity_poly.entity_id
_entity_poly.type
_entity_poly.pdbx_seq_one_letter_code
_entity_poly.pdbx_strand_id
1 'polypeptide(L)'
;MGSTTFEWPRGAEARDTAALELWLAVHGWEVDPTVFMAGGLGPAVQVQPIGGGCQDGEPGLLILPGETVEYARDRIRIAARSTAPAACGAS
;
A
#
# COMPACT_ATOMS: atom_id res chain seq x y z
N MET A 1 13.44 -8.91 -13.23
CA MET A 1 12.59 -7.79 -12.77
C MET A 1 12.53 -7.88 -11.26
N GLY A 2 13.17 -6.93 -10.56
CA GLY A 2 13.25 -6.93 -9.10
C GLY A 2 11.93 -6.51 -8.45
N SER A 3 11.76 -6.81 -7.16
CA SER A 3 10.67 -6.21 -6.38
C SER A 3 10.96 -4.74 -6.14
N THR A 4 9.93 -3.90 -6.16
CA THR A 4 10.02 -2.49 -5.76
C THR A 4 9.05 -2.22 -4.63
N THR A 5 9.37 -1.25 -3.79
CA THR A 5 8.55 -0.92 -2.62
C THR A 5 8.15 0.55 -2.64
N PHE A 6 7.02 0.85 -2.02
CA PHE A 6 6.53 2.19 -1.74
C PHE A 6 6.16 2.29 -0.26
N GLU A 7 6.68 3.28 0.45
CA GLU A 7 6.30 3.52 1.84
C GLU A 7 5.08 4.44 1.89
N TRP A 8 3.99 3.98 2.49
CA TRP A 8 2.81 4.80 2.72
C TRP A 8 2.96 5.53 4.06
N PRO A 9 3.18 6.86 4.07
CA PRO A 9 3.52 7.57 5.29
C PRO A 9 2.34 7.69 6.24
N ARG A 10 2.65 7.83 7.53
CA ARG A 10 1.67 8.32 8.51
C ARG A 10 1.47 9.81 8.30
N GLY A 11 0.22 10.25 8.31
CA GLY A 11 -0.16 11.63 7.99
C GLY A 11 -0.02 11.95 6.50
N ALA A 12 -0.12 10.95 5.62
CA ALA A 12 -0.05 11.15 4.17
C ALA A 12 -0.96 12.30 3.71
N GLU A 13 -0.38 13.23 2.96
CA GLU A 13 -1.05 14.37 2.38
C GLU A 13 -1.35 14.10 0.89
N ALA A 14 -2.02 15.04 0.22
CA ALA A 14 -2.39 14.90 -1.18
C ALA A 14 -1.19 14.60 -2.11
N ARG A 15 0.01 15.07 -1.75
CA ARG A 15 1.25 14.80 -2.51
C ARG A 15 1.69 13.34 -2.40
N ASP A 16 1.52 12.73 -1.23
CA ASP A 16 1.87 11.33 -0.99
C ASP A 16 0.90 10.41 -1.74
N THR A 17 -0.40 10.77 -1.75
CA THR A 17 -1.40 10.08 -2.58
C THR A 17 -1.03 10.13 -4.05
N ALA A 18 -0.70 11.30 -4.60
CA ALA A 18 -0.29 11.43 -6.00
C ALA A 18 0.98 10.61 -6.31
N ALA A 19 1.93 10.55 -5.37
CA ALA A 19 3.13 9.73 -5.53
C ALA A 19 2.81 8.22 -5.54
N LEU A 20 1.87 7.78 -4.68
CA LEU A 20 1.39 6.39 -4.68
C LEU A 20 0.68 6.06 -5.98
N GLU A 21 -0.23 6.91 -6.45
CA GLU A 21 -0.97 6.70 -7.71
C GLU A 21 -0.02 6.56 -8.90
N LEU A 22 1.01 7.40 -8.98
CA LEU A 22 2.03 7.30 -10.03
C LEU A 22 2.82 5.98 -9.94
N TRP A 23 3.20 5.57 -8.73
CA TRP A 23 3.91 4.30 -8.52
C TRP A 23 3.03 3.10 -8.92
N LEU A 24 1.76 3.10 -8.53
CA LEU A 24 0.80 2.06 -8.88
C LEU A 24 0.58 1.99 -10.41
N ALA A 25 0.43 3.14 -11.06
CA ALA A 25 0.19 3.22 -12.50
C ALA A 25 1.33 2.60 -13.32
N VAL A 26 2.59 2.76 -12.88
CA VAL A 26 3.76 2.11 -13.49
C VAL A 26 3.66 0.57 -13.43
N HIS A 27 3.01 0.04 -12.39
CA HIS A 27 2.86 -1.40 -12.16
C HIS A 27 1.52 -1.97 -12.64
N GLY A 28 0.66 -1.17 -13.28
CA GLY A 28 -0.65 -1.62 -13.74
C GLY A 28 -1.71 -1.70 -12.64
N TRP A 29 -1.57 -0.91 -11.57
CA TRP A 29 -2.50 -0.81 -10.45
C TRP A 29 -3.01 0.63 -10.29
N GLU A 30 -4.12 0.80 -9.59
CA GLU A 30 -4.75 2.09 -9.30
C GLU A 30 -5.27 2.13 -7.85
N VAL A 31 -5.44 3.34 -7.32
CA VAL A 31 -6.18 3.56 -6.07
C VAL A 31 -7.67 3.45 -6.39
N ASP A 32 -8.38 2.64 -5.63
CA ASP A 32 -9.84 2.62 -5.68
C ASP A 32 -10.37 3.91 -5.02
N PRO A 33 -11.09 4.77 -5.77
CA PRO A 33 -11.55 6.05 -5.27
C PRO A 33 -12.73 5.93 -4.30
N THR A 34 -13.33 4.74 -4.17
CA THR A 34 -14.51 4.50 -3.33
C THR A 34 -14.13 4.20 -1.87
N VAL A 35 -12.92 3.68 -1.64
CA VAL A 35 -12.42 3.34 -0.30
C VAL A 35 -11.25 4.25 0.06
N PHE A 36 -11.62 5.45 0.50
CA PHE A 36 -10.73 6.41 1.13
C PHE A 36 -11.20 6.66 2.57
N MET A 37 -10.49 6.11 3.56
CA MET A 37 -10.83 6.28 4.98
C MET A 37 -9.85 7.24 5.63
N ALA A 38 -10.27 8.48 5.88
CA ALA A 38 -9.49 9.43 6.64
C ALA A 38 -9.49 9.06 8.13
N GLY A 39 -8.31 8.78 8.70
CA GLY A 39 -8.12 8.52 10.12
C GLY A 39 -7.14 9.50 10.77
N GLY A 40 -7.05 9.50 12.10
CA GLY A 40 -6.15 10.38 12.85
C GLY A 40 -4.65 10.14 12.59
N LEU A 41 -4.30 9.08 11.87
CA LEU A 41 -2.93 8.75 11.45
C LEU A 41 -2.71 8.98 9.95
N GLY A 42 -3.63 9.62 9.26
CA GLY A 42 -3.65 9.77 7.80
C GLY A 42 -4.66 8.83 7.12
N PRO A 43 -4.78 8.92 5.79
CA PRO A 43 -5.71 8.12 5.01
C PRO A 43 -5.27 6.65 4.88
N ALA A 44 -6.24 5.74 4.99
CA ALA A 44 -6.13 4.38 4.48
C ALA A 44 -6.73 4.32 3.08
N VAL A 45 -6.05 3.64 2.16
CA VAL A 45 -6.37 3.60 0.73
C VAL A 45 -6.48 2.15 0.26
N GLN A 46 -7.50 1.85 -0.55
CA GLN A 46 -7.61 0.57 -1.21
C GLN A 46 -6.99 0.65 -2.61
N VAL A 47 -6.29 -0.39 -3.04
CA VAL A 47 -5.69 -0.47 -4.39
C VAL A 47 -6.13 -1.73 -5.12
N GLN A 48 -6.21 -1.64 -6.45
CA GLN A 48 -6.64 -2.72 -7.33
C GLN A 48 -5.92 -2.70 -8.69
N PRO A 49 -5.89 -3.82 -9.44
CA PRO A 49 -5.33 -3.85 -10.79
C PRO A 49 -6.13 -2.98 -11.79
N ILE A 50 -5.44 -2.27 -12.68
CA ILE A 50 -6.06 -1.46 -13.74
C ILE A 50 -6.76 -2.37 -14.75
N GLY A 51 -8.02 -2.06 -15.08
CA GLY A 51 -8.81 -2.81 -16.06
C GLY A 51 -9.30 -4.17 -15.56
N GLY A 52 -8.86 -4.62 -14.39
CA GLY A 52 -9.46 -5.71 -13.63
C GLY A 52 -10.64 -5.19 -12.84
N GLY A 53 -11.70 -4.75 -13.53
CA GLY A 53 -12.95 -4.43 -12.87
C GLY A 53 -13.31 -5.57 -11.94
N CYS A 54 -13.55 -5.25 -10.65
CA CYS A 54 -13.81 -6.18 -9.55
C CYS A 54 -14.18 -7.57 -10.07
N GLN A 55 -13.20 -8.46 -10.20
CA GLN A 55 -13.52 -9.87 -10.36
C GLN A 55 -14.25 -10.21 -9.08
N ASP A 56 -15.57 -10.37 -9.21
CA ASP A 56 -16.52 -10.57 -8.12
C ASP A 56 -15.92 -11.55 -7.10
N GLY A 57 -15.33 -11.02 -6.03
CA GLY A 57 -14.69 -11.83 -4.97
C GLY A 57 -13.24 -11.52 -4.56
N GLU A 58 -12.41 -10.83 -5.35
CA GLU A 58 -11.05 -10.47 -4.89
C GLU A 58 -11.08 -9.07 -4.24
N PRO A 59 -11.01 -8.96 -2.89
CA PRO A 59 -10.97 -7.65 -2.24
C PRO A 59 -9.68 -6.92 -2.66
N GLY A 60 -9.82 -5.65 -3.07
CA GLY A 60 -8.66 -4.78 -3.26
C GLY A 60 -7.78 -4.74 -2.01
N LEU A 61 -6.49 -4.46 -2.17
CA LEU A 61 -5.57 -4.42 -1.05
C LEU A 61 -5.74 -3.11 -0.29
N LEU A 62 -6.16 -3.17 0.98
CA LEU A 62 -6.18 -2.01 1.87
C LEU A 62 -4.77 -1.75 2.41
N ILE A 63 -4.29 -0.52 2.22
CA ILE A 63 -3.01 -0.01 2.73
C ILE A 63 -3.31 0.94 3.89
N LEU A 64 -2.74 0.64 5.05
CA LEU A 64 -2.87 1.43 6.27
C LEU A 64 -1.70 2.41 6.42
N PRO A 65 -1.90 3.54 7.14
CA PRO A 65 -0.85 4.51 7.39
C PRO A 65 0.39 3.90 8.06
N GLY A 66 1.55 4.12 7.46
CA GLY A 66 2.84 3.59 7.91
C GLY A 66 3.16 2.17 7.43
N GLU A 67 2.39 1.62 6.49
CA GLU A 67 2.72 0.36 5.84
C GLU A 67 3.63 0.56 4.63
N THR A 68 4.45 -0.46 4.36
CA THR A 68 5.24 -0.54 3.13
C THR A 68 4.54 -1.48 2.18
N VAL A 69 4.31 -1.01 0.96
CA VAL A 69 3.73 -1.77 -0.14
C VAL A 69 4.87 -2.34 -0.98
N GLU A 70 4.77 -3.59 -1.40
CA GLU A 70 5.72 -4.24 -2.30
C GLU A 70 5.02 -4.69 -3.58
N TYR A 71 5.60 -4.35 -4.73
CA TYR A 71 5.30 -5.00 -6.00
C TYR A 71 6.27 -6.16 -6.21
N ALA A 72 5.75 -7.39 -6.19
CA ALA A 72 6.49 -8.61 -6.38
C ALA A 72 6.00 -9.35 -7.63
N ARG A 73 6.82 -9.27 -8.69
CA ARG A 73 6.57 -9.84 -10.03
C ARG A 73 5.37 -9.22 -10.75
N ASP A 74 4.18 -9.49 -10.25
CA ASP A 74 2.89 -9.10 -10.84
C ASP A 74 1.82 -8.79 -9.78
N ARG A 75 2.16 -8.94 -8.49
CA ARG A 75 1.23 -8.73 -7.38
C ARG A 75 1.71 -7.63 -6.47
N ILE A 76 0.78 -6.78 -6.03
CA ILE A 76 0.99 -5.85 -4.92
C ILE A 76 0.59 -6.54 -3.61
N ARG A 77 1.42 -6.39 -2.58
CA ARG A 77 1.16 -6.89 -1.22
C ARG A 77 1.75 -5.94 -0.18
N ILE A 78 1.28 -6.02 1.07
CA ILE A 78 1.98 -5.37 2.18
C ILE A 78 3.29 -6.12 2.43
N ALA A 79 4.40 -5.40 2.38
CA ALA A 79 5.70 -5.94 2.73
C ALA A 79 5.66 -6.41 4.19
N ALA A 80 6.20 -7.60 4.46
CA ALA A 80 6.35 -8.05 5.83
C ALA A 80 7.16 -6.98 6.59
N ARG A 81 6.56 -6.41 7.63
CA ARG A 81 7.28 -5.53 8.55
C ARG A 81 8.51 -6.32 8.99
N SER A 82 9.71 -5.84 8.68
CA SER A 82 10.92 -6.31 9.35
C SER A 82 10.78 -5.93 10.81
N THR A 83 10.07 -6.75 11.59
CA THR A 83 10.26 -6.81 13.02
C THR A 83 11.68 -7.32 13.21
N ALA A 84 12.64 -6.40 13.25
CA ALA A 84 13.83 -6.68 14.04
C ALA A 84 13.29 -7.16 15.39
N PRO A 85 13.69 -8.35 15.87
CA PRO A 85 13.24 -8.79 17.17
C PRO A 85 13.61 -7.68 18.13
N ALA A 86 12.63 -7.17 18.88
CA ALA A 86 12.92 -6.37 20.05
C ALA A 86 13.79 -7.29 20.93
N ALA A 87 15.11 -7.07 20.89
CA ALA A 87 16.00 -7.62 21.89
C ALA A 87 15.54 -6.96 23.20
N CYS A 88 14.60 -7.62 23.88
CA CYS A 88 14.33 -7.36 25.26
C CYS A 88 15.65 -7.68 25.94
N GLY A 89 16.43 -6.64 26.23
CA GLY A 89 17.65 -6.74 26.99
C GLY A 89 17.30 -7.47 28.28
N ALA A 90 17.85 -8.67 28.44
CA ALA A 90 17.92 -9.30 29.73
C ALA A 90 18.67 -8.33 30.65
N SER A 91 18.00 -7.90 31.72
CA SER A 91 18.63 -7.32 32.91
C SER A 91 18.19 -8.12 34.11
#